data_AF-A0A3R7ANP4-F1
#
_entry.id   AF-A0A3R7ANP4-F1
#
_cell.length_a   1.000
_cell.length_b   1.000
_cell.length_c   1.000
_cell.angle_alpha   90.00
_cell.angle_beta   90.00
_cell.angle_gamma   90.00
#
_symmetry.space_group_name_H-M   'P 1'
#
loop_
_entity.id
_entity.type
_entity.pdbx_description
1 polymer ?
#
loop_
_entity_poly.entity_id
_entity_poly.type
_entity_poly.pdbx_seq_one_letter_code
_entity_poly.pdbx_strand_id
1 'polypeptide(L)' 'TLSSAEINLVPFFFRFNVLLKHYRKVDLFADYPRLKAALDAAVVRPAFQQTAREPQYYIDAYAGLVSRAATR' A
#
# COMPACT_ATOMS: atom_id res chain seq x y z
N THR A 1 -6.10 19.19 -8.45
CA THR A 1 -4.75 18.91 -8.97
C THR A 1 -4.06 17.92 -8.05
N LEU A 2 -3.30 16.96 -8.58
CA LEU A 2 -2.49 16.03 -7.77
C LEU A 2 -1.20 16.72 -7.34
N SER A 3 -0.84 16.63 -6.06
CA SER A 3 0.44 17.12 -5.56
C SER A 3 1.57 16.10 -5.76
N SER A 4 2.82 16.56 -5.85
CA SER A 4 3.99 15.67 -5.89
C SER A 4 4.10 14.80 -4.64
N ALA A 5 3.66 15.31 -3.49
CA ALA A 5 3.61 14.53 -2.24
C ALA A 5 2.65 13.34 -2.37
N GLU A 6 1.45 13.55 -2.92
CA GLU A 6 0.49 12.46 -3.15
C GLU A 6 1.02 11.45 -4.17
N ILE A 7 1.64 11.90 -5.26
CA ILE A 7 2.23 11.01 -6.28
C ILE A 7 3.29 10.10 -5.65
N ASN A 8 4.12 10.62 -4.75
CA ASN A 8 5.16 9.84 -4.09
C ASN A 8 4.61 8.91 -2.99
N LEU A 9 3.67 9.40 -2.17
CA LEU A 9 3.26 8.70 -0.94
C LEU A 9 2.10 7.73 -1.14
N VAL A 10 1.11 8.05 -1.97
CA VAL A 10 -0.11 7.21 -2.10
C VAL A 10 0.22 5.80 -2.59
N PRO A 11 1.07 5.59 -3.62
CA PRO A 11 1.46 4.24 -4.03
C PRO A 11 2.22 3.47 -2.95
N PHE A 12 2.94 4.17 -2.07
CA PHE A 12 3.61 3.55 -0.92
C PHE A 12 2.57 3.12 0.12
N PHE A 13 1.70 4.04 0.55
CA PHE A 13 0.61 3.77 1.49
C PHE A 13 -0.28 2.61 1.05
N PHE A 14 -0.68 2.57 -0.22
CA PHE A 14 -1.46 1.46 -0.76
C PHE A 14 -0.74 0.11 -0.64
N ARG A 15 0.48 0.02 -1.17
CA ARG A 15 1.24 -1.25 -1.18
C ARG A 15 1.56 -1.73 0.23
N PHE A 16 2.01 -0.85 1.12
CA PHE A 16 2.36 -1.25 2.48
C PHE A 16 1.14 -1.62 3.32
N ASN A 17 0.00 -0.95 3.12
CA ASN A 17 -1.25 -1.36 3.76
C ASN A 17 -1.65 -2.80 3.36
N VAL A 18 -1.52 -3.15 2.08
CA VAL A 18 -1.76 -4.52 1.60
C VAL A 18 -0.75 -5.50 2.19
N LEU A 19 0.55 -5.22 2.04
CA LEU A 19 1.63 -6.14 2.40
C LEU A 19 1.73 -6.39 3.91
N LEU A 20 1.68 -5.33 4.73
CA LEU A 20 1.81 -5.45 6.18
C LEU A 20 0.60 -6.17 6.79
N LYS A 21 -0.61 -5.89 6.29
CA LYS A 21 -1.82 -6.60 6.71
C LYS A 21 -1.75 -8.09 6.33
N HIS A 22 -1.27 -8.40 5.13
CA HIS A 22 -1.17 -9.79 4.68
C HIS A 22 -0.11 -10.58 5.46
N TYR A 23 1.15 -10.11 5.46
CA TYR A 23 2.30 -10.86 5.98
C TYR A 23 2.59 -10.69 7.46
N ARG A 24 2.23 -9.55 8.05
CA ARG A 24 2.61 -9.19 9.43
C ARG A 24 1.42 -8.97 10.36
N LYS A 25 0.19 -9.00 9.83
CA LYS A 25 -1.04 -8.69 10.57
C LYS A 25 -1.01 -7.31 11.25
N VAL A 26 -0.25 -6.39 10.67
CA VAL A 26 -0.14 -5.01 11.14
C VAL A 26 -1.12 -4.13 10.36
N ASP A 27 -1.91 -3.34 11.08
CA ASP A 27 -2.67 -2.23 10.51
C ASP A 27 -1.79 -0.98 10.49
N LEU A 28 -1.37 -0.56 9.30
CA LEU A 28 -0.47 0.59 9.11
C LEU A 28 -1.10 1.90 9.61
N PHE A 29 -2.43 2.00 9.65
CA PHE A 29 -3.11 3.27 9.90
C PHE A 29 -3.91 3.29 11.21
N ALA A 30 -3.73 2.30 12.09
CA ALA A 30 -4.45 2.21 13.37
C ALA A 30 -4.45 3.54 14.14
N ASP A 31 -3.29 4.19 14.23
CA ASP A 31 -3.12 5.46 14.95
C ASP A 31 -3.10 6.69 14.04
N TYR A 32 -3.33 6.52 12.72
CA TYR A 32 -3.18 7.57 11.71
C TYR A 32 -4.41 7.72 10.81
N PRO A 33 -5.61 8.01 11.38
CA PRO A 33 -6.88 8.03 10.62
C PRO A 33 -6.90 9.07 9.49
N ARG A 34 -6.18 10.19 9.64
CA ARG A 34 -6.06 11.21 8.58
C ARG A 34 -5.29 10.70 7.36
N LEU A 35 -4.26 9.88 7.57
CA LEU A 35 -3.52 9.26 6.46
C LEU A 35 -4.34 8.17 5.79
N LYS A 36 -5.13 7.41 6.57
CA LYS A 36 -6.09 6.45 6.01
C LYS A 36 -7.11 7.13 5.11
N ALA A 37 -7.69 8.24 5.57
CA ALA A 37 -8.65 9.02 4.79
C ALA A 37 -8.02 9.58 3.50
N ALA A 38 -6.77 10.03 3.56
CA ALA A 38 -6.04 10.50 2.37
C ALA A 38 -5.82 9.36 1.35
N LEU A 39 -5.47 8.15 1.82
CA LEU A 39 -5.36 6.97 0.96
C LEU A 39 -6.73 6.63 0.34
N ASP A 40 -7.80 6.55 1.15
CA ASP A 40 -9.14 6.20 0.68
C ASP A 40 -9.66 7.18 -0.38
N ALA A 41 -9.41 8.48 -0.18
CA ALA A 41 -9.75 9.50 -1.17
C ALA A 41 -8.89 9.42 -2.45
N ALA A 42 -7.69 8.85 -2.38
CA ALA A 42 -6.79 8.75 -3.52
C ALA A 42 -7.04 7.50 -4.37
N VAL A 43 -7.36 6.35 -3.76
CA VAL A 43 -7.53 5.08 -4.48
C VAL A 43 -8.75 5.06 -5.40
N VAL A 44 -9.74 5.93 -5.16
CA VAL A 44 -10.93 6.07 -6.02
C VAL A 44 -10.69 6.98 -7.23
N ARG A 45 -9.53 7.63 -7.33
CA ARG A 45 -9.23 8.56 -8.44
C ARG A 45 -8.85 7.78 -9.70
N PRO A 46 -9.32 8.17 -10.90
CA PRO A 46 -8.96 7.50 -12.15
C PRO A 46 -7.45 7.40 -12.38
N ALA A 47 -6.69 8.45 -12.08
CA ALA A 47 -5.23 8.45 -12.24
C ALA A 47 -4.52 7.37 -11.39
N PHE A 48 -5.06 7.06 -10.21
CA PHE A 48 -4.53 5.99 -9.38
C PHE A 48 -4.92 4.62 -9.95
N GLN A 49 -6.20 4.44 -10.29
CA GLN A 49 -6.71 3.17 -10.83
C GLN A 49 -6.05 2.77 -12.15
N GLN A 50 -5.69 3.75 -13.00
CA GLN A 50 -4.97 3.50 -14.26
C GLN A 50 -3.53 2.99 -14.07
N THR A 51 -2.93 3.19 -12.90
CA THR A 51 -1.51 2.90 -12.65
C THR A 51 -1.28 1.85 -11.57
N ALA A 52 -2.24 1.66 -10.66
CA ALA A 52 -2.18 0.64 -9.64
C ALA A 52 -2.42 -0.76 -10.21
N ARG A 53 -1.70 -1.75 -9.68
CA ARG A 53 -2.04 -3.17 -9.81
C ARG A 53 -3.01 -3.61 -8.72
N GLU A 54 -3.65 -4.76 -8.92
CA GLU A 54 -4.46 -5.42 -7.91
C GLU A 54 -3.63 -5.84 -6.68
N PRO A 55 -4.20 -5.87 -5.47
CA PRO A 55 -3.49 -6.24 -4.24
C PRO A 55 -2.69 -7.56 -4.35
N GLN A 56 -3.25 -8.57 -5.00
CA GLN A 56 -2.62 -9.89 -5.15
C GLN A 56 -1.28 -9.83 -5.89
N TYR A 57 -1.15 -8.95 -6.89
CA TYR A 57 0.10 -8.76 -7.63
C TYR A 57 1.26 -8.41 -6.69
N TYR A 58 1.03 -7.53 -5.72
CA TYR A 58 2.08 -7.12 -4.78
C TYR A 58 2.39 -8.21 -3.77
N ILE A 59 1.38 -8.95 -3.30
CA ILE A 59 1.58 -10.11 -2.42
C ILE A 59 2.52 -11.10 -3.13
N ASP A 60 2.18 -11.52 -4.34
CA ASP A 60 2.97 -12.49 -5.09
C ASP A 60 4.41 -12.00 -5.34
N ALA A 61 4.57 -10.73 -5.71
CA ALA A 61 5.88 -10.13 -5.96
C ALA A 61 6.79 -10.07 -4.71
N TYR A 62 6.21 -10.00 -3.51
CA TYR A 62 6.95 -9.89 -2.25
C TYR A 62 7.08 -11.22 -1.49
N ALA A 63 6.41 -12.28 -1.93
CA ALA A 63 6.46 -13.59 -1.28
C ALA A 63 7.90 -14.08 -1.03
N GLY A 64 8.76 -14.01 -2.05
CA GLY A 64 10.16 -14.43 -1.93
C GLY A 64 11.02 -13.57 -0.99
N LEU A 65 10.67 -12.30 -0.75
CA LEU A 65 11.37 -11.46 0.23
C LEU A 65 11.01 -11.88 1.66
N VAL A 66 9.73 -12.17 1.91
CA VAL A 66 9.24 -12.57 3.23
C VAL A 66 9.80 -13.93 3.63
N SER A 67 9.81 -14.92 2.72
CA SER A 67 10.36 -16.24 3.01
C SER A 67 11.83 -16.20 3.43
N ARG A 68 12.65 -15.35 2.79
CA ARG A 68 14.06 -15.14 3.14
C ARG A 68 14.27 -14.45 4.49
N ALA A 69 13.37 -13.55 4.86
CA ALA A 69 13.43 -12.87 6.16
C ALA A 69 13.06 -13.80 7.33
N ALA A 70 12.25 -14.85 7.08
CA ALA A 70 11.86 -15.82 8.09
C ALA A 70 12.90 -16.94 8.34
N THR A 71 13.89 -17.08 7.45
CA THR A 71 14.97 -18.07 7.55
C THR A 71 16.27 -17.52 8.13
N ARG A 72 16.29 -16.23 8.49
CA ARG A 72 17.36 -15.57 9.24
C ARG A 72 16.92 -15.36 10.68
#